data_AF-A0A959C9X8-F1
#
_entry.id   AF-A0A959C9X8-F1
#
_cell.length_a   1.000
_cell.length_b   1.000
_cell.length_c   1.000
_cell.angle_alpha   90.00
_cell.angle_beta   90.00
_cell.angle_gamma   90.00
#
_symmetry.space_group_name_H-M   'P 1'
#
loop_
_entity.id
_entity.type
_entity.pdbx_description
1 polymer ?
#
loop_
_entity_poly.entity_id
_entity_poly.type
_entity_poly.pdbx_seq_one_letter_code
_entity_poly.pdbx_strand_id
1 'polypeptide(L)' 'PQKAVEKAIRRIVQKYPKEVEENQVGFIALDKKGRHGAFGIHKGFNYVLYQRNENRVYEAGNVLG' A
#
# COMPACT_ATOMS: atom_id res chain seq x y z
N PRO A 1 4.44 -4.37 -9.02
CA PRO A 1 4.15 -4.27 -7.57
C PRO A 1 3.17 -3.14 -7.26
N GLN A 2 3.54 -1.88 -7.51
CA GLN A 2 2.69 -0.70 -7.23
C GLN A 2 1.30 -0.78 -7.87
N LYS A 3 1.21 -0.97 -9.20
CA LYS A 3 -0.07 -1.14 -9.91
C LYS A 3 -0.93 -2.30 -9.36
N ALA A 4 -0.29 -3.34 -8.82
CA ALA A 4 -1.02 -4.49 -8.29
C ALA A 4 -1.66 -4.18 -6.93
N VAL A 5 -0.92 -3.53 -6.02
CA VAL A 5 -1.45 -3.11 -4.72
C VAL A 5 -2.51 -2.03 -4.85
N GLU A 6 -2.35 -1.07 -5.76
CA GLU A 6 -3.38 -0.06 -6.05
C GLU A 6 -4.67 -0.70 -6.57
N LYS A 7 -4.56 -1.65 -7.51
CA LYS A 7 -5.74 -2.37 -8.04
C LYS A 7 -6.42 -3.20 -6.96
N ALA A 8 -5.65 -3.81 -6.05
CA ALA A 8 -6.19 -4.58 -4.93
C ALA A 8 -6.98 -3.68 -3.97
N ILE A 9 -6.38 -2.57 -3.52
CA ILE A 9 -7.04 -1.60 -2.63
C ILE A 9 -8.30 -1.02 -3.29
N ARG A 10 -8.23 -0.60 -4.56
CA ARG A 10 -9.41 -0.06 -5.28
C ARG A 10 -10.55 -1.06 -5.35
N ARG A 11 -10.26 -2.36 -5.54
CA ARG A 11 -11.28 -3.42 -5.50
C ARG A 11 -11.89 -3.58 -4.11
N ILE A 12 -11.11 -3.46 -3.04
CA ILE A 12 -11.61 -3.54 -1.66
C ILE A 12 -12.54 -2.35 -1.38
N VAL A 13 -12.11 -1.12 -1.69
CA VAL A 13 -12.92 0.10 -1.51
C VAL A 13 -14.24 0.02 -2.29
N GLN A 14 -14.22 -0.50 -3.53
CA GLN A 14 -15.44 -0.68 -4.31
C GLN A 14 -16.35 -1.78 -3.76
N LYS A 15 -15.79 -2.84 -3.18
CA LYS A 15 -16.53 -3.99 -2.68
C LYS A 15 -17.14 -3.76 -1.30
N TYR A 16 -16.48 -2.97 -0.46
CA TYR A 16 -16.83 -2.74 0.94
C TYR A 16 -16.85 -1.23 1.28
N PRO A 17 -17.66 -0.41 0.58
CA PRO A 17 -17.56 1.05 0.66
C PRO A 17 -17.86 1.63 2.04
N LYS A 18 -18.64 0.95 2.89
CA LYS A 18 -18.96 1.41 4.25
C LYS A 18 -17.88 1.00 5.25
N GLU A 19 -17.38 -0.22 5.14
CA GLU A 19 -16.40 -0.78 6.06
C GLU A 19 -15.07 -0.05 5.95
N VAL A 20 -14.70 0.40 4.75
CA VAL A 20 -13.47 1.15 4.50
C VAL A 20 -13.53 2.62 4.98
N GLU A 21 -14.65 3.10 5.51
CA GLU A 21 -14.70 4.43 6.16
C GLU A 21 -14.00 4.41 7.52
N GLU A 22 -14.17 3.30 8.26
CA GLU A 22 -13.62 3.12 9.61
C GLU A 22 -12.41 2.17 9.65
N ASN A 23 -12.28 1.27 8.66
CA ASN A 23 -11.25 0.24 8.66
C ASN A 23 -10.14 0.50 7.63
N GLN A 24 -8.89 0.40 8.10
CA GLN A 24 -7.69 0.52 7.27
C GLN A 24 -7.25 -0.83 6.71
N VAL A 25 -6.85 -0.84 5.43
CA VAL A 25 -6.14 -1.95 4.78
C VAL A 25 -4.98 -1.38 3.97
N GLY A 26 -3.79 -1.93 4.14
CA GLY A 26 -2.60 -1.60 3.37
C GLY A 26 -1.93 -2.85 2.83
N PHE A 27 -1.37 -2.74 1.63
CA PHE A 27 -0.54 -3.78 1.04
C PHE A 27 0.84 -3.26 0.72
N ILE A 28 1.85 -4.11 0.91
CA ILE A 28 3.20 -3.95 0.38
C ILE A 28 3.43 -5.15 -0.55
N ALA A 29 3.94 -4.89 -1.75
CA ALA A 29 4.30 -5.91 -2.71
C ALA A 29 5.74 -5.73 -3.16
N LEU A 30 6.43 -6.85 -3.35
CA LEU A 30 7.78 -6.95 -3.88
C LEU A 30 7.76 -7.96 -5.04
N ASP A 31 8.53 -7.71 -6.10
CA ASP A 31 8.74 -8.71 -7.15
C ASP A 31 10.17 -9.27 -7.18
N LYS A 32 10.37 -10.30 -8.00
CA LYS A 32 11.67 -10.98 -8.17
C LYS A 32 12.80 -10.07 -8.69
N LYS A 33 12.48 -8.88 -9.21
CA LYS A 33 13.47 -7.89 -9.67
C LYS A 33 13.79 -6.86 -8.57
N GLY A 34 13.25 -7.03 -7.36
CA GLY A 34 13.45 -6.12 -6.25
C GLY A 34 12.66 -4.82 -6.35
N ARG A 35 11.72 -4.69 -7.30
CA ARG A 35 10.82 -3.54 -7.36
C ARG A 35 9.76 -3.71 -6.28
N HIS A 36 9.43 -2.64 -5.59
CA HIS A 36 8.41 -2.65 -4.55
C HIS A 36 7.25 -1.70 -4.89
N GLY A 37 6.19 -1.78 -4.10
CA GLY A 37 5.09 -0.84 -4.12
C GLY A 37 4.22 -1.03 -2.89
N ALA A 38 3.60 0.05 -2.42
CA ALA A 38 2.71 0.03 -1.28
C ALA A 38 1.52 0.95 -1.52
N PHE A 39 0.36 0.55 -1.00
CA PHE A 39 -0.84 1.37 -1.08
C PHE A 39 -1.80 1.01 0.05
N GLY A 40 -2.41 2.03 0.66
CA GLY A 40 -3.40 1.91 1.73
C GLY A 40 -4.78 2.44 1.34
N ILE A 41 -5.78 2.19 2.18
CA ILE A 41 -7.07 2.86 2.09
C ILE A 41 -6.91 4.28 2.59
N HIS A 42 -6.48 4.45 3.84
CA HIS A 42 -6.26 5.77 4.45
C HIS A 42 -4.79 6.20 4.45
N LYS A 43 -4.55 7.51 4.61
CA LYS A 43 -3.21 8.08 4.83
C LYS A 43 -2.52 7.59 6.11
N GLY A 44 -1.20 7.81 6.20
CA GLY A 44 -0.40 7.44 7.37
C GLY A 44 0.15 6.01 7.37
N PHE A 45 -0.01 5.27 6.27
CA PHE A 45 0.58 3.94 6.12
C PHE A 45 2.05 4.04 5.67
N ASN A 46 2.98 3.71 6.56
CA ASN A 46 4.42 3.75 6.30
C ASN A 46 5.02 2.35 6.26
N TYR A 47 6.11 2.18 5.50
CA TYR A 47 6.89 0.95 5.46
C TYR A 47 8.40 1.22 5.36
N VAL A 48 9.20 0.25 5.78
CA VAL A 48 10.66 0.28 5.67
C VAL A 48 11.11 -0.64 4.55
N LEU A 49 11.94 -0.13 3.65
CA LEU A 49 12.67 -0.93 2.69
C LEU A 49 14.13 -1.02 3.12
N TYR A 50 14.57 -2.24 3.37
CA TYR A 50 15.99 -2.54 3.50
C TYR A 50 16.54 -3.03 2.16
N GLN A 51 17.49 -2.29 1.59
CA GLN A 51 18.14 -2.65 0.33
C GLN A 51 19.54 -2.06 0.26
N ARG A 52 20.52 -2.85 -0.22
CA ARG A 52 21.92 -2.43 -0.37
C ARG A 52 22.52 -1.87 0.93
N ASN A 53 22.28 -2.56 2.05
CA ASN A 53 22.70 -2.17 3.41
C ASN A 53 22.13 -0.83 3.91
N GLU A 54 21.09 -0.29 3.28
CA GLU A 54 20.40 0.91 3.73
C GLU A 54 18.97 0.60 4.17
N ASN A 55 18.52 1.24 5.24
CA ASN A 55 17.12 1.31 5.62
C ASN A 55 16.53 2.65 5.17
N ARG A 56 15.41 2.60 4.45
CA ARG A 56 14.67 3.81 4.06
C ARG A 56 13.20 3.65 4.42
N VAL A 57 12.65 4.70 5.02
CA VAL A 57 11.22 4.79 5.36
C VAL A 57 10.49 5.42 4.18
N TYR A 58 9.37 4.82 3.79
CA TYR A 58 8.51 5.30 2.72
C TYR A 58 7.08 5.45 3.24
N GLU A 59 6.44 6.57 2.93
CA GLU A 59 4.98 6.71 3.05
C GLU A 59 4.32 6.14 1.79
N ALA A 60 3.35 5.25 2.00
CA ALA A 60 2.58 4.65 0.92
C ALA A 60 1.50 5.61 0.42
N GLY A 61 1.15 5.50 -0.86
CA GLY A 61 -0.03 6.18 -1.39
C GLY A 61 -1.33 5.62 -0.80
N ASN A 62 -2.43 6.36 -0.96
CA ASN A 62 -3.73 5.98 -0.41
C ASN A 62 -4.89 6.32 -1.35
N VAL A 63 -6.10 5.83 -1.04
CA VAL A 63 -7.33 6.15 -1.78
C VAL A 63 -8.13 7.27 -1.10
N LEU A 64 -8.23 7.22 0.23
CA LEU A 64 -9.06 8.08 1.06
C LEU A 64 -8.13 8.87 1.99
N GLY A 65 -7.74 10.08 1.61
CA GLY A 65 -6.75 10.86 2.37
C GLY A 65 -6.60 12.29 1.89
#